data_AF-A0A0U5C6G0-F1
#
_entry.id   AF-A0A0U5C6G0-F1
#
_cell.length_a   1.000
_cell.length_b   1.000
_cell.length_c   1.000
_cell.angle_alpha   90.00
_cell.angle_beta   90.00
_cell.angle_gamma   90.00
#
_symmetry.space_group_name_H-M   'P 1'
#
loop_
_entity.id
_entity.type
_entity.pdbx_description
1 polymer ?
#
loop_
_entity_poly.entity_id
_entity_poly.type
_entity_poly.pdbx_seq_one_letter_code
_entity_poly.pdbx_strand_id
1 'polypeptide(L)'
;MDAEIECLELEECMKNGCTFVLKFLKEEDDDLENDPDYEPDEADYDGKLYEYGSDYESDDAMSISAEDEHEQEDSTEEDALYRDFLSKTIHRRPRVGEPVGAYLFSPETQRTDTLIPITSESLPEEYDPEDLEHLPGPGCRQALAYPGASISLAEMRGCRTAQFLVHKTCGKGKWKPDGFNEDWEMGEDWFLSGVCDGMTSRDCGFPTVWPARGGVAVVAADNINFNPGQTDPNSIAMPFHPWCFDIFARQSKVHFGRVNVDGLMKWRNAESGYEEFHEFPRIADVFEAQEQWWEHVPGKEYLAANPLYVPGLPALLRGAAATDGGMHHEGLPVTGGGIDRLGALPLDLRLLIVSFLGSDDITNLRAASRAFTHLPNGVWYRLVRQDMPWLFEAWDEEIQHTPSFWTTMTANEIKYVDNVRERYSTVLRNEHMGEDGILDHLLPWQRAVTGQIKLPKATTNWHQVYVQIKGNWGNLKGLRNRQRIWEDMEEIIRRIRKYENQSGSARGNNDDEDQDS
;
A
#
# COMPACT_ATOMS: atom_id res chain seq x y z
N MET A 1 -23.16 9.68 -8.39
CA MET A 1 -24.02 9.88 -7.23
C MET A 1 -23.54 8.94 -6.16
N ASP A 2 -22.84 9.48 -5.17
CA ASP A 2 -22.78 8.82 -3.87
C ASP A 2 -24.22 8.60 -3.41
N ALA A 3 -24.56 7.45 -2.84
CA ALA A 3 -25.89 7.26 -2.30
C ALA A 3 -26.19 8.39 -1.30
N GLU A 4 -27.29 9.11 -1.55
CA GLU A 4 -27.58 10.41 -0.95
C GLU A 4 -27.72 10.27 0.57
N ILE A 5 -27.23 11.27 1.31
CA ILE A 5 -27.38 11.35 2.78
C ILE A 5 -28.84 11.28 3.21
N GLU A 6 -29.76 11.60 2.31
CA GLU A 6 -31.20 11.42 2.45
C GLU A 6 -31.63 9.96 2.68
N CYS A 7 -30.82 8.98 2.29
CA CYS A 7 -31.06 7.56 2.51
C CYS A 7 -30.63 7.06 3.90
N LEU A 8 -30.07 7.92 4.76
CA LEU A 8 -29.62 7.52 6.11
C LEU A 8 -30.81 7.25 7.04
N GLU A 9 -30.76 6.11 7.74
CA GLU A 9 -31.62 5.88 8.90
C GLU A 9 -31.13 6.71 10.11
N LEU A 10 -31.55 7.98 10.17
CA LEU A 10 -31.08 8.95 11.18
C LEU A 10 -31.39 8.52 12.62
N GLU A 11 -32.50 7.79 12.85
CA GLU A 11 -32.84 7.25 14.17
C GLU A 11 -31.79 6.23 14.65
N GLU A 12 -31.31 5.37 13.76
CA GLU A 12 -30.24 4.41 14.06
C GLU A 12 -28.90 5.12 14.22
N CYS A 13 -28.60 6.10 13.37
CA CYS A 13 -27.37 6.88 13.44
C CYS A 13 -27.26 7.65 14.77
N MET A 14 -28.37 8.24 15.24
CA MET A 14 -28.46 8.89 16.54
C MET A 14 -28.16 7.92 17.69
N LYS A 15 -28.73 6.71 17.67
CA LYS A 15 -28.46 5.68 18.70
C LYS A 15 -26.99 5.24 18.73
N ASN A 16 -26.32 5.30 17.59
CA ASN A 16 -24.92 4.90 17.45
C ASN A 16 -23.93 6.06 17.68
N GLY A 17 -24.40 7.28 17.93
CA GLY A 17 -23.55 8.45 18.17
C GLY A 17 -22.82 8.92 16.90
N CYS A 18 -23.46 8.80 15.74
CA CYS A 18 -22.93 9.33 14.48
C CYS A 18 -22.92 10.86 14.48
N THR A 19 -22.08 11.43 13.62
CA THR A 19 -21.96 12.87 13.40
C THR A 19 -21.93 13.17 11.91
N PHE A 20 -22.36 14.36 11.50
CA PHE A 20 -22.02 14.89 10.18
C PHE A 20 -20.74 15.71 10.24
N VAL A 21 -19.98 15.70 9.15
CA VAL A 21 -18.94 16.68 8.84
C VAL A 21 -19.46 17.56 7.72
N LEU A 22 -19.26 18.87 7.84
CA LEU A 22 -19.50 19.79 6.74
C LEU A 22 -18.31 19.75 5.76
N LYS A 23 -18.58 19.40 4.50
CA LYS A 23 -17.63 19.49 3.40
C LYS A 23 -17.47 20.96 3.03
N PHE A 24 -16.30 21.54 3.30
CA PHE A 24 -15.96 22.82 2.68
C PHE A 24 -15.71 22.56 1.20
N LEU A 25 -16.61 23.05 0.34
CA LEU A 25 -16.35 23.14 -1.08
C LEU A 25 -15.05 23.92 -1.28
N LYS A 26 -14.23 23.42 -2.21
CA LYS A 26 -13.04 24.09 -2.69
C LYS A 26 -13.44 25.53 -3.03
N GLU A 27 -12.87 26.53 -2.36
CA GLU A 27 -12.79 27.86 -2.96
C GLU A 27 -12.13 27.62 -4.32
N GLU A 28 -12.81 28.00 -5.40
CA GLU A 28 -12.17 28.18 -6.70
C GLU A 28 -10.92 29.02 -6.46
N ASP A 29 -9.83 28.70 -7.16
CA ASP A 29 -8.54 29.38 -7.02
C ASP A 29 -8.73 30.91 -7.06
N ASP A 30 -8.91 31.55 -5.90
CA ASP A 30 -8.71 32.98 -5.70
C ASP A 30 -7.19 33.16 -5.70
N ASP A 31 -6.65 33.16 -6.92
CA ASP A 31 -5.36 33.73 -7.23
C ASP A 31 -5.45 35.23 -6.93
N LEU A 32 -5.31 35.59 -5.64
CA LEU A 32 -5.28 36.97 -5.16
C LEU A 32 -4.14 37.78 -5.80
N GLU A 33 -3.21 37.14 -6.51
CA GLU A 33 -2.21 37.81 -7.34
C GLU A 33 -2.75 38.28 -8.71
N ASN A 34 -3.95 37.86 -9.13
CA ASN A 34 -4.55 38.19 -10.43
C ASN A 34 -6.03 38.63 -10.39
N ASP A 35 -6.56 39.05 -9.24
CA ASP A 35 -7.88 39.71 -9.19
C ASP A 35 -7.78 41.13 -9.81
N PRO A 36 -8.43 41.42 -10.96
CA PRO A 36 -8.42 42.74 -11.57
C PRO A 36 -9.13 43.82 -10.75
N ASP A 37 -9.88 43.45 -9.71
CA ASP A 37 -10.59 44.35 -8.79
C ASP A 37 -9.90 44.46 -7.41
N TYR A 38 -8.69 43.90 -7.23
CA TYR A 38 -7.89 44.11 -6.02
C TYR A 38 -7.35 45.56 -5.95
N GLU A 39 -8.03 46.41 -5.19
CA GLU A 39 -7.46 47.68 -4.72
C GLU A 39 -6.70 47.43 -3.41
N PRO A 40 -5.36 47.62 -3.36
CA PRO A 40 -4.62 47.48 -2.11
C PRO A 40 -5.09 48.56 -1.12
N ASP A 41 -5.43 48.13 0.10
CA ASP A 41 -5.74 49.04 1.21
C ASP A 41 -4.57 50.03 1.40
N GLU A 42 -4.84 51.33 1.24
CA GLU A 42 -3.92 52.41 1.63
C GLU A 42 -3.77 52.40 3.16
N ALA A 43 -2.89 51.52 3.66
CA ALA A 43 -2.43 51.58 5.04
C ALA A 43 -1.39 52.70 5.18
N ASP A 44 -1.72 53.67 6.03
CA ASP A 44 -0.91 54.83 6.43
C ASP A 44 0.59 54.48 6.57
N TYR A 45 1.39 55.04 5.65
CA TYR A 45 2.85 55.13 5.75
C TYR A 45 3.24 56.04 6.94
N ASP A 46 3.45 55.48 8.13
CA ASP A 46 4.36 56.08 9.12
C ASP A 46 5.77 55.57 8.84
N GLY A 47 6.53 56.37 8.09
CA GLY A 47 7.89 56.09 7.68
C GLY A 47 8.87 55.99 8.85
N LYS A 48 9.09 54.77 9.36
CA LYS A 48 10.28 54.43 10.14
C LYS A 48 11.11 53.38 9.44
N LEU A 49 12.09 53.90 8.70
CA LEU A 49 13.27 53.21 8.19
C LEU A 49 14.04 52.59 9.37
N TYR A 50 14.08 51.26 9.50
CA TYR A 50 15.03 50.61 10.40
C TYR A 50 16.37 50.47 9.67
N GLU A 51 17.25 51.44 9.89
CA GLU A 51 18.68 51.33 9.54
C GLU A 51 19.31 50.21 10.37
N TYR A 52 19.77 49.15 9.71
CA TYR A 52 20.69 48.20 10.35
C TYR A 52 22.11 48.79 10.25
N GLY A 53 22.58 49.33 11.37
CA GLY A 53 23.90 49.92 11.51
C GLY A 53 25.01 48.89 11.31
N SER A 54 25.80 49.09 10.25
CA SER A 54 27.15 48.57 10.13
C SER A 54 28.02 49.26 11.17
N ASP A 55 28.46 48.54 12.20
CA ASP A 55 29.65 48.88 12.99
C ASP A 55 30.04 47.67 13.86
N TYR A 56 30.84 46.79 13.29
CA TYR A 56 31.81 46.01 14.07
C TYR A 56 33.08 45.85 13.22
N GLU A 57 33.91 46.88 13.28
CA GLU A 57 35.31 46.81 12.86
C GLU A 57 36.08 45.91 13.84
N SER A 58 36.85 44.99 13.29
CA SER A 58 37.99 44.35 13.94
C SER A 58 39.03 44.09 12.85
N ASP A 59 39.79 45.14 12.53
CA ASP A 59 41.08 45.04 11.85
C ASP A 59 42.06 44.27 12.74
N ASP A 60 42.66 43.21 12.21
CA ASP A 60 44.11 42.97 12.13
C ASP A 60 44.40 41.47 11.97
N ALA A 61 44.91 41.09 10.81
CA ALA A 61 46.24 40.48 10.64
C ALA A 61 46.33 39.58 9.38
N MET A 62 47.06 40.12 8.39
CA MET A 62 47.92 39.41 7.44
C MET A 62 47.30 38.68 6.23
N SER A 63 47.20 39.44 5.14
CA SER A 63 47.86 39.18 3.84
C SER A 63 48.57 37.82 3.69
N ILE A 64 48.07 36.97 2.78
CA ILE A 64 48.91 36.10 1.95
C ILE A 64 48.51 36.28 0.47
N SER A 65 49.56 36.46 -0.31
CA SER A 65 49.64 36.71 -1.74
C SER A 65 49.08 35.59 -2.60
N ALA A 66 48.64 35.98 -3.79
CA ALA A 66 48.43 35.11 -4.93
C ALA A 66 49.72 34.35 -5.28
N GLU A 67 49.69 33.03 -5.07
CA GLU A 67 50.52 32.08 -5.80
C GLU A 67 49.63 30.86 -6.14
N ASP A 68 49.60 30.54 -7.44
CA ASP A 68 49.03 29.34 -8.01
C ASP A 68 49.69 28.10 -7.38
N GLU A 69 48.94 27.32 -6.60
CA GLU A 69 49.24 25.90 -6.40
C GLU A 69 47.95 25.08 -6.47
N HIS A 70 47.99 24.08 -7.34
CA HIS A 70 46.95 23.08 -7.55
C HIS A 70 46.70 22.27 -6.27
N GLU A 71 45.67 22.61 -5.50
CA GLU A 71 45.09 21.70 -4.50
C GLU A 71 43.72 21.21 -4.99
N GLN A 72 43.80 20.07 -5.65
CA GLN A 72 42.68 19.22 -6.01
C GLN A 72 42.56 18.18 -4.89
N GLU A 73 41.97 18.53 -3.74
CA GLU A 73 41.55 17.56 -2.73
C GLU A 73 40.63 18.20 -1.67
N ASP A 74 39.61 17.44 -1.28
CA ASP A 74 38.66 17.64 -0.15
C ASP A 74 37.28 18.28 -0.38
N SER A 75 36.79 18.35 -1.62
CA SER A 75 35.39 18.74 -1.88
C SER A 75 34.35 17.70 -1.44
N THR A 76 34.75 16.54 -0.89
CA THR A 76 33.83 15.43 -0.58
C THR A 76 33.38 15.39 0.87
N GLU A 77 34.22 15.79 1.83
CA GLU A 77 33.84 15.83 3.25
C GLU A 77 32.97 17.07 3.55
N GLU A 78 33.30 18.22 2.98
CA GLU A 78 32.51 19.45 3.15
C GLU A 78 31.12 19.32 2.49
N ASP A 79 31.05 18.72 1.29
CA ASP A 79 29.79 18.33 0.65
C ASP A 79 28.98 17.34 1.50
N ALA A 80 29.65 16.37 2.15
CA ALA A 80 28.98 15.40 3.01
C ALA A 80 28.44 16.04 4.30
N LEU A 81 29.18 16.98 4.89
CA LEU A 81 28.76 17.75 6.07
C LEU A 81 27.61 18.70 5.74
N TYR A 82 27.65 19.35 4.57
CA TYR A 82 26.57 20.20 4.08
C TYR A 82 25.30 19.39 3.80
N ARG A 83 25.43 18.20 3.19
CA ARG A 83 24.33 17.25 2.98
C ARG A 83 23.74 16.73 4.30
N ASP A 84 24.59 16.39 5.28
CA ASP A 84 24.17 15.97 6.62
C ASP A 84 23.45 17.10 7.36
N PHE A 85 23.95 18.33 7.28
CA PHE A 85 23.30 19.53 7.83
C PHE A 85 21.90 19.74 7.22
N LEU A 86 21.77 19.73 5.89
CA LEU A 86 20.49 19.88 5.19
C LEU A 86 19.50 18.76 5.57
N SER A 87 19.98 17.53 5.74
CA SER A 87 19.14 16.40 6.15
C SER A 87 18.57 16.54 7.57
N LYS A 88 19.25 17.31 8.45
CA LYS A 88 18.90 17.53 9.86
C LYS A 88 18.10 18.81 10.10
N THR A 89 18.27 19.84 9.27
CA THR A 89 17.56 21.12 9.38
C THR A 89 16.20 21.12 8.68
N ILE A 90 16.04 20.33 7.61
CA ILE A 90 14.71 20.10 7.02
C ILE A 90 13.88 19.28 7.99
N HIS A 91 12.83 19.89 8.53
CA HIS A 91 11.90 19.26 9.47
C HIS A 91 11.16 18.08 8.82
N ARG A 92 11.75 16.88 8.89
CA ARG A 92 11.05 15.62 8.62
C ARG A 92 10.15 15.29 9.81
N ARG A 93 9.00 15.98 9.92
CA ARG A 93 7.98 15.58 10.90
C ARG A 93 7.54 14.13 10.58
N PRO A 94 7.49 13.23 11.58
CA PRO A 94 7.00 11.87 11.38
C PRO A 94 5.58 11.90 10.82
N ARG A 95 5.39 11.27 9.66
CA ARG A 95 4.10 11.10 9.00
C ARG A 95 3.30 10.05 9.79
N VAL A 96 2.26 10.50 10.48
CA VAL A 96 1.31 9.63 11.20
C VAL A 96 -0.07 9.89 10.63
N GLY A 97 -0.61 8.89 9.92
CA GLY A 97 -2.03 8.71 9.56
C GLY A 97 -2.67 9.81 8.73
N GLU A 98 -3.07 9.50 7.49
CA GLU A 98 -4.12 10.30 6.86
C GLU A 98 -5.46 10.02 7.56
N PRO A 99 -6.27 11.03 7.89
CA PRO A 99 -7.69 10.93 7.68
C PRO A 99 -7.98 11.24 6.20
N VAL A 100 -8.96 10.55 5.64
CA VAL A 100 -9.45 10.78 4.29
C VAL A 100 -9.96 12.23 4.21
N GLY A 101 -9.27 13.07 3.44
CA GLY A 101 -9.60 14.49 3.25
C GLY A 101 -8.40 15.40 3.41
N ALA A 102 -7.75 15.70 2.27
CA ALA A 102 -6.80 16.78 1.99
C ALA A 102 -5.77 17.15 3.08
N TYR A 103 -4.50 17.01 2.70
CA TYR A 103 -3.46 17.92 3.14
C TYR A 103 -3.99 19.35 3.14
N LEU A 104 -4.09 19.89 4.36
CA LEU A 104 -3.98 21.29 4.64
C LEU A 104 -2.74 21.84 3.92
N PHE A 105 -2.97 22.56 2.84
CA PHE A 105 -2.04 23.58 2.37
C PHE A 105 -2.52 24.93 2.88
N SER A 106 -2.09 25.27 4.09
CA SER A 106 -1.54 26.57 4.43
C SER A 106 -0.98 26.47 5.85
N PRO A 107 0.23 26.97 6.17
CA PRO A 107 0.64 27.14 7.55
C PRO A 107 -0.28 28.10 8.35
N GLU A 108 -1.29 28.70 7.71
CA GLU A 108 -2.22 29.67 8.30
C GLU A 108 -3.64 29.12 8.56
N THR A 109 -4.02 27.93 8.09
CA THR A 109 -5.37 27.39 8.32
C THR A 109 -5.33 25.97 8.87
N GLN A 110 -5.45 25.83 10.18
CA GLN A 110 -5.99 24.60 10.77
C GLN A 110 -7.41 24.43 10.23
N ARG A 111 -7.69 23.35 9.49
CA ARG A 111 -9.07 23.01 9.10
C ARG A 111 -9.82 22.72 10.37
N THR A 112 -10.69 23.62 10.77
CA THR A 112 -11.68 23.35 11.81
C THR A 112 -12.86 22.68 11.13
N ASP A 113 -12.77 21.36 10.91
CA ASP A 113 -13.91 20.60 10.42
C ASP A 113 -15.08 20.78 11.40
N THR A 114 -16.22 21.24 10.89
CA THR A 114 -17.40 21.46 11.72
C THR A 114 -18.14 20.14 11.88
N LEU A 115 -18.11 19.60 13.09
CA LEU A 115 -18.82 18.38 13.45
C LEU A 115 -20.22 18.72 13.97
N ILE A 116 -21.24 18.14 13.34
CA ILE A 116 -22.64 18.33 13.69
C ILE A 116 -23.17 17.00 14.23
N PRO A 117 -23.46 16.88 15.54
CA PRO A 117 -24.02 15.66 16.10
C PRO A 117 -25.40 15.33 15.50
N ILE A 118 -25.65 14.06 15.20
CA ILE A 118 -26.97 13.61 14.75
C ILE A 118 -27.87 13.42 15.99
N THR A 119 -28.71 14.41 16.27
CA THR A 119 -29.60 14.43 17.45
C THR A 119 -31.10 14.38 17.12
N SER A 120 -31.46 14.35 15.84
CA SER A 120 -32.83 14.36 15.35
C SER A 120 -33.05 13.34 14.24
N GLU A 121 -34.32 12.97 14.03
CA GLU A 121 -34.75 12.11 12.93
C GLU A 121 -34.87 12.85 11.58
N SER A 122 -34.56 14.15 11.56
CA SER A 122 -34.50 14.99 10.37
C SER A 122 -33.10 15.53 10.16
N LEU A 123 -32.71 15.73 8.90
CA LEU A 123 -31.49 16.45 8.54
C LEU A 123 -31.56 17.90 9.05
N PRO A 124 -30.42 18.53 9.35
CA PRO A 124 -30.43 19.93 9.74
C PRO A 124 -30.82 20.81 8.56
N GLU A 125 -31.88 21.62 8.70
CA GLU A 125 -32.39 22.50 7.63
C GLU A 125 -31.41 23.60 7.20
N GLU A 126 -30.36 23.85 8.00
CA GLU A 126 -29.36 24.90 7.78
C GLU A 126 -28.29 24.52 6.74
N TYR A 127 -28.18 23.24 6.36
CA TYR A 127 -27.14 22.74 5.47
C TYR A 127 -27.73 21.98 4.29
N ASP A 128 -27.10 22.11 3.13
CA ASP A 128 -27.42 21.27 1.97
C ASP A 128 -27.01 19.81 2.26
N PRO A 129 -27.87 18.81 2.05
CA PRO A 129 -27.50 17.40 2.18
C PRO A 129 -26.25 17.00 1.38
N GLU A 130 -25.96 17.64 0.24
CA GLU A 130 -24.77 17.35 -0.57
C GLU A 130 -23.46 17.76 0.13
N ASP A 131 -23.53 18.80 0.95
CA ASP A 131 -22.40 19.35 1.73
C ASP A 131 -22.12 18.56 2.99
N LEU A 132 -22.99 17.61 3.37
CA LEU A 132 -22.77 16.78 4.54
C LEU A 132 -21.96 15.53 4.17
N GLU A 133 -21.17 15.04 5.12
CA GLU A 133 -20.56 13.70 5.09
C GLU A 133 -20.91 12.98 6.39
N HIS A 134 -21.43 11.76 6.28
CA HIS A 134 -21.76 10.96 7.44
C HIS A 134 -20.50 10.34 8.06
N LEU A 135 -20.22 10.67 9.31
CA LEU A 135 -19.22 10.00 10.14
C LEU A 135 -19.89 8.99 11.07
N PRO A 136 -19.63 7.69 10.88
CA PRO A 136 -20.28 6.62 11.60
C PRO A 136 -19.72 6.50 13.02
N GLY A 137 -20.61 6.39 13.99
CA GLY A 137 -20.24 6.00 15.35
C GLY A 137 -19.86 4.51 15.45
N PRO A 138 -19.33 4.05 16.60
CA PRO A 138 -18.74 2.72 16.74
C PRO A 138 -19.67 1.52 16.45
N GLY A 139 -20.99 1.71 16.57
CA GLY A 139 -21.98 0.67 16.29
C GLY A 139 -22.74 0.86 14.97
N CYS A 140 -22.44 1.93 14.22
CA CYS A 140 -23.15 2.23 12.99
C CYS A 140 -22.78 1.20 11.89
N ARG A 141 -23.80 0.66 11.24
CA ARG A 141 -23.66 -0.32 10.14
C ARG A 141 -24.09 0.26 8.80
N GLN A 142 -24.26 1.56 8.74
CA GLN A 142 -24.85 2.19 7.57
C GLN A 142 -23.86 2.16 6.40
N ALA A 143 -24.31 1.73 5.22
CA ALA A 143 -23.45 1.46 4.08
C ALA A 143 -22.72 2.71 3.53
N LEU A 144 -23.17 3.90 3.92
CA LEU A 144 -22.63 5.19 3.45
C LEU A 144 -21.33 5.60 4.14
N ALA A 145 -20.90 4.91 5.19
CA ALA A 145 -19.63 5.26 5.84
C ALA A 145 -18.96 4.13 6.60
N TYR A 146 -17.62 4.11 6.55
CA TYR A 146 -16.78 3.10 7.20
C TYR A 146 -16.57 3.42 8.69
N PRO A 147 -17.03 2.59 9.65
CA PRO A 147 -16.72 2.77 11.07
C PRO A 147 -15.25 2.50 11.35
N GLY A 148 -14.47 3.58 11.49
CA GLY A 148 -13.04 3.52 11.83
C GLY A 148 -12.75 3.20 13.31
N ALA A 149 -13.76 2.91 14.14
CA ALA A 149 -13.57 2.71 15.58
C ALA A 149 -12.70 1.48 15.92
N SER A 150 -12.72 0.46 15.06
CA SER A 150 -12.03 -0.82 15.29
C SER A 150 -10.71 -0.96 14.51
N ILE A 151 -10.31 0.05 13.73
CA ILE A 151 -9.10 0.03 12.90
C ILE A 151 -8.49 1.43 12.82
N SER A 152 -7.17 1.54 13.03
CA SER A 152 -6.53 2.85 13.00
C SER A 152 -6.41 3.42 11.57
N LEU A 153 -6.36 4.75 11.47
CA LEU A 153 -6.06 5.45 10.21
C LEU A 153 -4.75 4.96 9.57
N ALA A 154 -3.73 4.69 10.39
CA ALA A 154 -2.46 4.15 9.90
C ALA A 154 -2.60 2.74 9.31
N GLU A 155 -3.46 1.90 9.90
CA GLU A 155 -3.79 0.58 9.35
C GLU A 155 -4.62 0.69 8.06
N MET A 156 -5.50 1.70 7.91
CA MET A 156 -6.32 1.88 6.69
C MET A 156 -5.60 2.65 5.57
N ARG A 157 -4.50 3.33 5.88
CA ARG A 157 -3.78 4.21 4.95
C ARG A 157 -3.59 3.54 3.60
N GLY A 158 -4.13 4.18 2.55
CA GLY A 158 -4.09 3.78 1.13
C GLY A 158 -5.19 2.79 0.70
N CYS A 159 -6.18 2.51 1.54
CA CYS A 159 -7.24 1.54 1.20
C CYS A 159 -8.14 2.01 0.06
N ARG A 160 -8.23 3.33 -0.16
CA ARG A 160 -8.94 3.94 -1.28
C ARG A 160 -8.04 4.22 -2.48
N THR A 161 -6.74 4.00 -2.35
CA THR A 161 -5.78 4.28 -3.42
C THR A 161 -5.88 3.19 -4.48
N ALA A 162 -6.26 3.60 -5.69
CA ALA A 162 -6.35 2.73 -6.85
C ALA A 162 -5.27 3.08 -7.88
N GLN A 163 -4.85 2.05 -8.60
CA GLN A 163 -3.95 2.11 -9.74
C GLN A 163 -4.50 1.21 -10.84
N PHE A 164 -4.02 1.43 -12.06
CA PHE A 164 -4.54 0.76 -13.23
C PHE A 164 -3.40 0.22 -14.08
N LEU A 165 -3.62 -0.93 -14.70
CA LEU A 165 -2.73 -1.47 -15.71
C LEU A 165 -3.23 -1.07 -17.09
N VAL A 166 -2.45 -0.24 -17.78
CA VAL A 166 -2.85 0.46 -19.00
C VAL A 166 -2.05 -0.08 -20.18
N HIS A 167 -2.71 -0.39 -21.29
CA HIS A 167 -2.02 -0.79 -22.51
C HIS A 167 -1.31 0.42 -23.13
N LYS A 168 -0.09 0.24 -23.65
CA LYS A 168 0.71 1.33 -24.22
C LYS A 168 0.07 2.02 -25.42
N THR A 169 -0.85 1.35 -26.13
CA THR A 169 -1.60 1.98 -27.23
C THR A 169 -2.60 3.03 -26.75
N CYS A 170 -2.98 3.03 -25.48
CA CYS A 170 -3.82 4.06 -24.87
C CYS A 170 -3.02 5.32 -24.50
N GLY A 171 -1.69 5.26 -24.52
CA GLY A 171 -0.81 6.40 -24.27
C GLY A 171 -0.87 7.46 -25.37
N LYS A 172 -0.59 8.72 -25.01
CA LYS A 172 -0.43 9.80 -26.00
C LYS A 172 0.93 9.68 -26.66
N GLY A 173 0.94 9.17 -27.88
CA GLY A 173 2.17 8.96 -28.66
C GLY A 173 2.94 7.72 -28.21
N LYS A 174 4.23 7.65 -28.56
CA LYS A 174 5.08 6.52 -28.17
C LYS A 174 5.39 6.60 -26.68
N TRP A 175 4.93 5.62 -25.91
CA TRP A 175 5.23 5.50 -24.48
C TRP A 175 6.74 5.56 -24.21
N LYS A 176 7.12 6.27 -23.15
CA LYS A 176 8.50 6.42 -22.70
C LYS A 176 8.58 6.28 -21.17
N PRO A 177 9.71 5.81 -20.63
CA PRO A 177 9.99 5.81 -19.20
C PRO A 177 9.92 7.23 -18.63
N ASP A 178 9.36 7.35 -17.43
CA ASP A 178 9.10 8.61 -16.74
C ASP A 178 9.76 8.69 -15.36
N GLY A 179 10.68 7.76 -15.06
CA GLY A 179 11.37 7.69 -13.77
C GLY A 179 10.56 7.02 -12.65
N PHE A 180 9.28 6.72 -12.91
CA PHE A 180 8.39 5.96 -12.02
C PHE A 180 8.01 4.59 -12.60
N ASN A 181 8.62 4.20 -13.72
CA ASN A 181 8.40 2.91 -14.35
C ASN A 181 9.05 1.77 -13.58
N GLU A 182 8.37 0.63 -13.56
CA GLU A 182 8.96 -0.63 -13.12
C GLU A 182 9.83 -1.23 -14.24
N ASP A 183 10.81 -2.06 -13.88
CA ASP A 183 11.74 -2.68 -14.84
C ASP A 183 11.02 -3.51 -15.92
N TRP A 184 9.93 -4.17 -15.54
CA TRP A 184 9.14 -5.00 -16.45
C TRP A 184 8.37 -4.16 -17.48
N GLU A 185 8.04 -2.90 -17.20
CA GLU A 185 7.30 -2.04 -18.14
C GLU A 185 8.09 -1.80 -19.43
N MET A 186 9.41 -1.95 -19.42
CA MET A 186 10.23 -1.75 -20.62
C MET A 186 9.98 -2.80 -21.71
N GLY A 187 9.72 -4.05 -21.30
CA GLY A 187 9.59 -5.20 -22.20
C GLY A 187 8.15 -5.63 -22.51
N GLU A 188 7.18 -5.13 -21.77
CA GLU A 188 5.77 -5.53 -21.88
C GLU A 188 4.94 -4.46 -22.63
N ASP A 189 3.76 -4.83 -23.12
CA ASP A 189 2.83 -3.89 -23.78
C ASP A 189 2.00 -3.05 -22.80
N TRP A 190 2.24 -3.22 -21.50
CA TRP A 190 1.47 -2.63 -20.42
C TRP A 190 2.36 -1.77 -19.51
N PHE A 191 1.78 -0.76 -18.88
CA PHE A 191 2.44 0.08 -17.88
C PHE A 191 1.45 0.44 -16.76
N LEU A 192 1.97 0.72 -15.57
CA LEU A 192 1.12 1.19 -14.47
C LEU A 192 0.70 2.64 -14.72
N SER A 193 -0.55 3.01 -14.43
CA SER A 193 -0.95 4.41 -14.38
C SER A 193 -0.32 5.13 -13.17
N GLY A 194 -0.55 6.44 -13.06
CA GLY A 194 -0.51 7.09 -11.74
C GLY A 194 -1.60 6.53 -10.82
N VAL A 195 -1.74 7.10 -9.62
CA VAL A 195 -2.71 6.65 -8.62
C VAL A 195 -3.84 7.66 -8.43
N CYS A 196 -4.96 7.23 -7.87
CA CYS A 196 -6.05 8.09 -7.40
C CYS A 196 -6.52 7.61 -6.03
N ASP A 197 -6.98 8.52 -5.15
CA ASP A 197 -7.41 8.19 -3.77
C ASP A 197 -8.92 7.96 -3.65
N GLY A 198 -9.50 7.45 -4.72
CA GLY A 198 -10.91 7.13 -4.83
C GLY A 198 -11.24 6.75 -6.26
N MET A 199 -12.14 5.78 -6.40
CA MET A 199 -12.66 5.37 -7.69
C MET A 199 -14.11 5.86 -7.79
N THR A 200 -14.41 6.59 -8.87
CA THR A 200 -15.78 7.00 -9.16
C THR A 200 -16.60 5.78 -9.53
N SER A 201 -17.91 5.83 -9.25
CA SER A 201 -18.83 4.86 -9.82
C SER A 201 -18.76 4.89 -11.35
N ARG A 202 -18.99 3.73 -11.97
CA ARG A 202 -18.89 3.52 -13.43
C ARG A 202 -19.71 4.52 -14.25
N ASP A 203 -20.88 4.88 -13.74
CA ASP A 203 -21.83 5.80 -14.35
C ASP A 203 -21.49 7.29 -14.13
N CYS A 204 -20.46 7.57 -13.32
CA CYS A 204 -20.03 8.93 -12.95
C CYS A 204 -18.77 9.39 -13.69
N GLY A 205 -18.34 8.62 -14.69
CA GLY A 205 -17.13 8.90 -15.48
C GLY A 205 -15.90 8.16 -14.99
N PHE A 206 -14.77 8.47 -15.62
CA PHE A 206 -13.52 7.74 -15.44
C PHE A 206 -12.63 8.37 -14.36
N PRO A 207 -11.89 7.55 -13.59
CA PRO A 207 -10.97 8.04 -12.57
C PRO A 207 -9.86 8.91 -13.18
N THR A 208 -9.58 10.01 -12.49
CA THR A 208 -8.42 10.87 -12.79
C THR A 208 -7.25 10.44 -11.92
N VAL A 209 -6.11 10.16 -12.55
CA VAL A 209 -4.90 9.65 -11.90
C VAL A 209 -3.80 10.69 -11.89
N TRP A 210 -2.90 10.57 -10.92
CA TRP A 210 -1.71 11.40 -10.83
C TRP A 210 -0.48 10.57 -10.43
N PRO A 211 0.69 10.76 -11.08
CA PRO A 211 0.91 11.61 -12.25
C PRO A 211 0.30 10.99 -13.53
N ALA A 212 0.12 11.82 -14.57
CA ALA A 212 -0.41 11.39 -15.85
C ALA A 212 0.65 10.63 -16.69
N ARG A 213 0.88 9.37 -16.34
CA ARG A 213 1.88 8.50 -17.01
C ARG A 213 1.49 8.21 -18.45
N GLY A 214 2.46 8.24 -19.37
CA GLY A 214 2.21 8.08 -20.80
C GLY A 214 1.24 9.12 -21.41
N GLY A 215 1.05 10.26 -20.75
CA GLY A 215 0.09 11.30 -21.15
C GLY A 215 -1.38 10.96 -20.86
N VAL A 216 -1.63 9.91 -20.06
CA VAL A 216 -2.97 9.45 -19.67
C VAL A 216 -3.29 9.95 -18.27
N ALA A 217 -4.13 10.99 -18.18
CA ALA A 217 -4.59 11.56 -16.90
C ALA A 217 -5.94 10.98 -16.46
N VAL A 218 -6.74 10.47 -17.40
CA VAL A 218 -8.07 9.91 -17.17
C VAL A 218 -8.07 8.49 -17.73
N VAL A 219 -8.39 7.51 -16.89
CA VAL A 219 -8.22 6.09 -17.24
C VAL A 219 -9.57 5.41 -17.38
N ALA A 220 -9.90 4.95 -18.59
CA ALA A 220 -11.04 4.07 -18.80
C ALA A 220 -10.76 2.72 -18.15
N ALA A 221 -11.38 2.45 -17.01
CA ALA A 221 -11.14 1.27 -16.19
C ALA A 221 -12.45 0.62 -15.77
N ASP A 222 -12.46 -0.71 -15.77
CA ASP A 222 -13.58 -1.50 -15.30
C ASP A 222 -13.09 -2.92 -14.93
N ASN A 223 -13.76 -3.51 -13.95
CA ASN A 223 -13.57 -4.91 -13.60
C ASN A 223 -14.27 -5.84 -14.61
N ILE A 224 -15.37 -5.37 -15.20
CA ILE A 224 -16.22 -6.14 -16.11
C ILE A 224 -16.23 -5.45 -17.48
N ASN A 225 -16.03 -6.23 -18.54
CA ASN A 225 -16.30 -5.79 -19.90
C ASN A 225 -17.77 -6.07 -20.24
N PHE A 226 -18.62 -5.06 -20.08
CA PHE A 226 -20.06 -5.18 -20.33
C PHE A 226 -20.42 -5.27 -21.82
N ASN A 227 -19.50 -4.92 -22.73
CA ASN A 227 -19.74 -4.94 -24.17
C ASN A 227 -18.57 -5.66 -24.88
N PRO A 228 -18.38 -6.98 -24.66
CA PRO A 228 -17.21 -7.70 -25.14
C PRO A 228 -17.11 -7.76 -26.67
N GLY A 229 -18.23 -7.68 -27.39
CA GLY A 229 -18.26 -7.66 -28.85
C GLY A 229 -17.92 -6.31 -29.49
N GLN A 230 -17.83 -5.22 -28.71
CA GLN A 230 -17.62 -3.86 -29.21
C GLN A 230 -16.43 -3.15 -28.57
N THR A 231 -15.99 -3.61 -27.40
CA THR A 231 -14.92 -2.95 -26.66
C THR A 231 -13.62 -3.70 -26.87
N ASP A 232 -12.61 -3.00 -27.40
CA ASP A 232 -11.25 -3.54 -27.50
C ASP A 232 -10.75 -3.91 -26.09
N PRO A 233 -10.33 -5.17 -25.85
CA PRO A 233 -9.80 -5.60 -24.55
C PRO A 233 -8.64 -4.73 -24.03
N ASN A 234 -7.86 -4.13 -24.94
CA ASN A 234 -6.73 -3.25 -24.59
C ASN A 234 -7.17 -1.83 -24.21
N SER A 235 -8.41 -1.45 -24.51
CA SER A 235 -8.94 -0.11 -24.21
C SER A 235 -9.47 0.05 -22.79
N ILE A 236 -9.74 -1.04 -22.08
CA ILE A 236 -10.18 -1.02 -20.68
C ILE A 236 -9.02 -1.44 -19.79
N ALA A 237 -8.54 -0.51 -18.96
CA ALA A 237 -7.52 -0.79 -17.96
C ALA A 237 -8.05 -1.67 -16.82
N MET A 238 -7.19 -2.48 -16.23
CA MET A 238 -7.53 -3.30 -15.06
C MET A 238 -7.29 -2.49 -13.78
N PRO A 239 -8.31 -2.23 -12.94
CA PRO A 239 -8.13 -1.54 -11.67
C PRO A 239 -7.62 -2.49 -10.57
N PHE A 240 -6.80 -1.97 -9.67
CA PHE A 240 -6.35 -2.67 -8.46
C PHE A 240 -5.82 -1.70 -7.42
N HIS A 241 -5.76 -2.14 -6.16
CA HIS A 241 -4.93 -1.46 -5.16
C HIS A 241 -3.45 -1.75 -5.44
N PRO A 242 -2.54 -0.76 -5.30
CA PRO A 242 -1.10 -1.00 -5.39
C PRO A 242 -0.61 -2.16 -4.52
N TRP A 243 -1.23 -2.38 -3.35
CA TRP A 243 -0.89 -3.52 -2.47
C TRP A 243 -1.20 -4.87 -3.09
N CYS A 244 -2.34 -4.99 -3.77
CA CYS A 244 -2.72 -6.22 -4.44
C CYS A 244 -1.73 -6.53 -5.56
N PHE A 245 -1.29 -5.52 -6.30
CA PHE A 245 -0.29 -5.67 -7.34
C PHE A 245 1.11 -5.99 -6.79
N ASP A 246 1.48 -5.47 -5.62
CA ASP A 246 2.73 -5.86 -4.93
C ASP A 246 2.76 -7.35 -4.61
N ILE A 247 1.67 -7.85 -4.02
CA ILE A 247 1.52 -9.26 -3.63
C ILE A 247 1.46 -10.13 -4.89
N PHE A 248 0.76 -9.70 -5.95
CA PHE A 248 0.83 -10.32 -7.26
C PHE A 248 2.28 -10.39 -7.75
N ALA A 249 3.01 -9.28 -7.78
CA ALA A 249 4.38 -9.23 -8.28
C ALA A 249 5.33 -10.12 -7.47
N ARG A 250 5.10 -10.29 -6.16
CA ARG A 250 5.81 -11.28 -5.31
C ARG A 250 5.54 -12.71 -5.80
N GLN A 251 4.27 -13.12 -5.84
CA GLN A 251 3.94 -14.49 -6.24
C GLN A 251 4.28 -14.75 -7.72
N SER A 252 4.05 -13.79 -8.60
CA SER A 252 4.38 -13.88 -10.01
C SER A 252 5.87 -14.19 -10.21
N LYS A 253 6.77 -13.53 -9.45
CA LYS A 253 8.21 -13.84 -9.45
C LYS A 253 8.50 -15.27 -8.97
N VAL A 254 7.79 -15.78 -7.97
CA VAL A 254 7.93 -17.18 -7.50
C VAL A 254 7.52 -18.17 -8.58
N HIS A 255 6.39 -17.91 -9.24
CA HIS A 255 5.76 -18.88 -10.13
C HIS A 255 6.26 -18.81 -11.58
N PHE A 256 6.73 -17.65 -12.02
CA PHE A 256 7.12 -17.37 -13.41
C PHE A 256 8.54 -16.79 -13.55
N GLY A 257 9.24 -16.49 -12.45
CA GLY A 257 10.57 -15.85 -12.49
C GLY A 257 10.55 -14.37 -12.91
N ARG A 258 9.37 -13.80 -13.19
CA ARG A 258 9.16 -12.40 -13.59
C ARG A 258 7.78 -11.93 -13.14
N VAL A 259 7.51 -10.62 -13.22
CA VAL A 259 6.15 -10.08 -13.08
C VAL A 259 5.40 -10.33 -14.40
N ASN A 260 4.58 -11.38 -14.44
CA ASN A 260 3.88 -11.85 -15.64
C ASN A 260 2.58 -11.04 -15.91
N VAL A 261 2.77 -9.79 -16.32
CA VAL A 261 1.68 -8.83 -16.59
C VAL A 261 0.87 -9.19 -17.83
N ASP A 262 1.52 -9.67 -18.89
CA ASP A 262 0.85 -10.21 -20.08
C ASP A 262 -0.07 -11.40 -19.73
N GLY A 263 0.40 -12.34 -18.92
CA GLY A 263 -0.41 -13.45 -18.42
C GLY A 263 -1.62 -12.96 -17.60
N LEU A 264 -1.41 -11.97 -16.72
CA LEU A 264 -2.48 -11.35 -15.93
C LEU A 264 -3.56 -10.74 -16.83
N MET A 265 -3.17 -9.97 -17.85
CA MET A 265 -4.12 -9.33 -18.77
C MET A 265 -4.81 -10.33 -19.70
N LYS A 266 -4.12 -11.40 -20.11
CA LYS A 266 -4.76 -12.51 -20.85
C LYS A 266 -5.85 -13.19 -20.03
N TRP A 267 -5.58 -13.51 -18.76
CA TRP A 267 -6.59 -14.06 -17.85
C TRP A 267 -7.75 -13.07 -17.68
N ARG A 268 -7.46 -11.81 -17.33
CA ARG A 268 -8.49 -10.77 -17.15
C ARG A 268 -9.37 -10.67 -18.38
N ASN A 269 -8.80 -10.58 -19.58
CA ASN A 269 -9.57 -10.43 -20.82
C ASN A 269 -10.37 -11.69 -21.18
N ALA A 270 -9.93 -12.88 -20.77
CA ALA A 270 -10.65 -14.14 -20.97
C ALA A 270 -11.81 -14.33 -19.99
N GLU A 271 -11.76 -13.69 -18.82
CA GLU A 271 -12.73 -13.85 -17.74
C GLU A 271 -13.27 -12.49 -17.24
N SER A 272 -13.34 -11.48 -18.12
CA SER A 272 -13.86 -10.14 -17.79
C SER A 272 -15.39 -10.03 -17.91
N GLY A 273 -16.12 -11.14 -18.05
CA GLY A 273 -17.57 -11.12 -18.11
C GLY A 273 -18.21 -10.93 -16.73
N TYR A 274 -19.50 -10.61 -16.72
CA TYR A 274 -20.25 -10.39 -15.48
C TYR A 274 -20.30 -11.67 -14.62
N GLU A 275 -20.55 -12.82 -15.25
CA GLU A 275 -20.65 -14.11 -14.57
C GLU A 275 -19.28 -14.51 -13.98
N GLU A 276 -18.21 -14.49 -14.78
CA GLU A 276 -16.87 -14.88 -14.34
C GLU A 276 -16.33 -14.00 -13.21
N PHE A 277 -16.66 -12.71 -13.22
CA PHE A 277 -16.30 -11.78 -12.15
C PHE A 277 -16.96 -12.16 -10.80
N HIS A 278 -18.25 -12.49 -10.82
CA HIS A 278 -18.99 -12.85 -9.60
C HIS A 278 -18.74 -14.30 -9.15
N GLU A 279 -18.31 -15.18 -10.06
CA GLU A 279 -17.93 -16.56 -9.76
C GLU A 279 -16.48 -16.70 -9.26
N PHE A 280 -15.69 -15.62 -9.24
CA PHE A 280 -14.34 -15.66 -8.70
C PHE A 280 -14.38 -16.08 -7.21
N PRO A 281 -13.63 -17.12 -6.79
CA PRO A 281 -13.79 -17.75 -5.47
C PRO A 281 -13.15 -16.91 -4.36
N ARG A 282 -13.80 -15.80 -3.99
CA ARG A 282 -13.40 -14.97 -2.86
C ARG A 282 -13.68 -15.68 -1.54
N ILE A 283 -13.05 -15.21 -0.47
CA ILE A 283 -13.44 -15.62 0.88
C ILE A 283 -14.86 -15.11 1.21
N ALA A 284 -15.58 -15.82 2.08
CA ALA A 284 -16.95 -15.49 2.47
C ALA A 284 -17.10 -14.05 3.00
N ASP A 285 -16.07 -13.54 3.67
CA ASP A 285 -16.06 -12.19 4.21
C ASP A 285 -16.14 -11.09 3.15
N VAL A 286 -15.61 -11.33 1.96
CA VAL A 286 -15.73 -10.39 0.82
C VAL A 286 -17.11 -10.50 0.21
N PHE A 287 -17.64 -11.71 0.04
CA PHE A 287 -18.98 -11.91 -0.52
C PHE A 287 -20.07 -11.28 0.35
N GLU A 288 -19.95 -11.36 1.67
CA GLU A 288 -20.90 -10.73 2.59
C GLU A 288 -20.85 -9.19 2.54
N ALA A 289 -19.69 -8.61 2.19
CA ALA A 289 -19.51 -7.16 2.11
C ALA A 289 -19.75 -6.58 0.70
N GLN A 290 -19.78 -7.43 -0.34
CA GLN A 290 -19.87 -7.00 -1.73
C GLN A 290 -21.33 -6.86 -2.16
N GLU A 291 -21.79 -5.61 -2.24
CA GLU A 291 -23.06 -5.22 -2.85
C GLU A 291 -22.84 -4.08 -3.86
N GLN A 292 -23.89 -3.37 -4.27
CA GLN A 292 -23.75 -2.10 -5.01
C GLN A 292 -22.83 -1.11 -4.27
N TRP A 293 -22.90 -1.12 -2.94
CA TRP A 293 -22.01 -0.39 -2.03
C TRP A 293 -21.30 -1.40 -1.14
N TRP A 294 -20.11 -1.06 -0.65
CA TRP A 294 -19.38 -1.95 0.24
C TRP A 294 -20.02 -1.93 1.65
N GLU A 295 -20.55 -3.06 2.12
CA GLU A 295 -21.11 -3.15 3.47
C GLU A 295 -19.99 -3.34 4.53
N HIS A 296 -20.08 -2.56 5.61
CA HIS A 296 -19.16 -2.68 6.73
C HIS A 296 -19.68 -3.69 7.76
N VAL A 297 -19.07 -4.87 7.76
CA VAL A 297 -19.40 -5.93 8.71
C VAL A 297 -18.47 -5.86 9.93
N PRO A 298 -18.99 -5.68 11.16
CA PRO A 298 -18.18 -5.64 12.38
C PRO A 298 -17.29 -6.88 12.55
N GLY A 299 -16.03 -6.69 12.93
CA GLY A 299 -15.03 -7.77 13.06
C GLY A 299 -14.29 -8.14 11.76
N LYS A 300 -14.74 -7.57 10.62
CA LYS A 300 -14.12 -7.75 9.30
C LYS A 300 -13.30 -6.53 8.87
N GLU A 301 -12.89 -5.69 9.81
CA GLU A 301 -12.18 -4.44 9.51
C GLU A 301 -10.83 -4.67 8.83
N TYR A 302 -10.29 -5.88 9.01
CA TYR A 302 -9.09 -6.32 8.31
C TYR A 302 -9.19 -6.22 6.78
N LEU A 303 -10.38 -6.25 6.18
CA LEU A 303 -10.55 -6.09 4.72
C LEU A 303 -10.02 -4.74 4.22
N ALA A 304 -10.08 -3.69 5.06
CA ALA A 304 -9.54 -2.35 4.76
C ALA A 304 -8.10 -2.14 5.26
N ALA A 305 -7.53 -3.09 6.00
CA ALA A 305 -6.19 -2.94 6.56
C ALA A 305 -5.11 -3.11 5.50
N ASN A 306 -4.15 -2.19 5.45
CA ASN A 306 -2.99 -2.26 4.58
C ASN A 306 -2.21 -3.56 4.84
N PRO A 307 -2.09 -4.46 3.85
CA PRO A 307 -1.47 -5.76 4.04
C PRO A 307 0.06 -5.66 4.17
N LEU A 308 0.67 -4.55 3.76
CA LEU A 308 2.11 -4.32 3.85
C LEU A 308 2.51 -3.63 5.16
N TYR A 309 1.55 -3.00 5.84
CA TYR A 309 1.75 -2.38 7.15
C TYR A 309 1.00 -3.16 8.24
N VAL A 310 1.74 -3.95 9.02
CA VAL A 310 1.17 -4.80 10.09
C VAL A 310 1.71 -4.35 11.45
N PRO A 311 1.00 -3.47 12.19
CA PRO A 311 1.37 -3.10 13.54
C PRO A 311 1.55 -4.33 14.44
N GLY A 312 2.53 -4.27 15.33
CA GLY A 312 2.83 -5.37 16.26
C GLY A 312 3.62 -6.53 15.67
N LEU A 313 3.46 -6.87 14.38
CA LEU A 313 4.22 -7.94 13.72
C LEU A 313 5.74 -7.75 13.87
N PRO A 314 6.33 -6.55 13.65
CA PRO A 314 7.78 -6.39 13.81
C PRO A 314 8.29 -6.66 15.22
N ALA A 315 7.48 -6.45 16.25
CA ALA A 315 7.88 -6.76 17.62
C ALA A 315 7.87 -8.28 17.87
N LEU A 316 6.84 -8.98 17.37
CA LEU A 316 6.74 -10.44 17.46
C LEU A 316 7.91 -11.14 16.76
N LEU A 317 8.23 -10.69 15.53
CA LEU A 317 9.32 -11.28 14.73
C LEU A 317 10.70 -11.03 15.35
N ARG A 318 10.97 -9.81 15.84
CA ARG A 318 12.22 -9.50 16.55
C ARG A 318 12.39 -10.36 17.80
N GLY A 319 11.32 -10.58 18.56
CA GLY A 319 11.36 -11.46 19.74
C GLY A 319 11.78 -12.89 19.42
N ALA A 320 11.39 -13.40 18.24
CA ALA A 320 11.76 -14.75 17.78
C ALA A 320 13.14 -14.83 17.10
N ALA A 321 13.65 -13.70 16.59
CA ALA A 321 14.98 -13.60 15.99
C ALA A 321 16.09 -13.38 17.04
N ALA A 322 15.77 -12.76 18.18
CA ALA A 322 16.71 -12.42 19.24
C ALA A 322 16.92 -13.55 20.28
N THR A 323 16.22 -14.68 20.16
CA THR A 323 16.33 -15.76 21.13
C THR A 323 17.63 -16.53 20.90
N ASP A 324 18.64 -16.26 21.73
CA ASP A 324 19.86 -17.06 21.84
C ASP A 324 19.49 -18.50 22.25
N GLY A 325 19.31 -19.40 21.29
CA GLY A 325 19.36 -20.87 21.42
C GLY A 325 18.48 -21.56 22.47
N GLY A 326 17.70 -20.83 23.25
CA GLY A 326 17.00 -21.29 24.43
C GLY A 326 15.61 -21.79 24.06
N MET A 327 15.48 -23.10 23.90
CA MET A 327 14.17 -23.75 23.87
C MET A 327 13.45 -23.43 25.19
N HIS A 328 12.53 -22.46 25.17
CA HIS A 328 11.64 -22.22 26.31
C HIS A 328 10.70 -23.42 26.48
N HIS A 329 10.93 -24.13 27.59
CA HIS A 329 10.19 -25.28 28.05
C HIS A 329 8.85 -24.85 28.66
N GLU A 330 7.77 -24.96 27.89
CA GLU A 330 6.43 -25.02 28.47
C GLU A 330 5.78 -26.35 28.06
N GLY A 331 5.88 -27.32 28.97
CA GLY A 331 5.20 -28.61 28.82
C GLY A 331 3.76 -28.49 29.27
N LEU A 332 2.81 -28.78 28.37
CA LEU A 332 1.43 -29.04 28.76
C LEU A 332 1.39 -30.32 29.62
N PRO A 333 0.73 -30.32 30.79
CA PRO A 333 0.58 -31.52 31.59
C PRO A 333 -0.43 -32.46 30.93
N VAL A 334 0.04 -33.54 30.29
CA VAL A 334 -0.85 -34.60 29.76
C VAL A 334 -0.98 -35.73 30.77
N THR A 335 -2.22 -35.95 31.20
CA THR A 335 -2.71 -37.04 32.04
C THR A 335 -2.94 -38.31 31.21
N GLY A 336 -2.12 -39.34 31.38
CA GLY A 336 -2.36 -40.65 30.76
C GLY A 336 -1.25 -41.65 31.03
N GLY A 337 -1.50 -42.62 31.93
CA GLY A 337 -0.56 -43.68 32.33
C GLY A 337 -0.43 -44.86 31.35
N GLY A 338 -0.54 -44.60 30.04
CA GLY A 338 -0.36 -45.60 28.99
C GLY A 338 1.09 -45.72 28.53
N ILE A 339 1.53 -46.93 28.16
CA ILE A 339 2.85 -47.18 27.57
C ILE A 339 2.92 -46.47 26.20
N ASP A 340 3.77 -45.45 26.07
CA ASP A 340 3.99 -44.70 24.83
C ASP A 340 4.78 -45.54 23.81
N ARG A 341 4.06 -46.31 22.97
CA ARG A 341 4.66 -47.17 21.94
C ARG A 341 5.36 -46.37 20.84
N LEU A 342 4.94 -45.13 20.59
CA LEU A 342 5.59 -44.25 19.61
C LEU A 342 6.92 -43.71 20.15
N GLY A 343 7.05 -43.61 21.47
CA GLY A 343 8.33 -43.33 22.14
C GLY A 343 9.42 -44.36 21.88
N ALA A 344 9.07 -45.59 21.50
CA ALA A 344 10.04 -46.63 21.14
C ALA A 344 10.63 -46.47 19.73
N LEU A 345 10.07 -45.58 18.90
CA LEU A 345 10.56 -45.37 17.53
C LEU A 345 11.87 -44.55 17.53
N PRO A 346 12.84 -44.90 16.66
CA PRO A 346 13.98 -44.05 16.36
C PRO A 346 13.56 -42.63 16.01
N LEU A 347 14.43 -41.66 16.31
CA LEU A 347 14.14 -40.24 16.06
C LEU A 347 13.79 -40.00 14.58
N ASP A 348 14.52 -40.62 13.66
CA ASP A 348 14.29 -40.45 12.22
C ASP A 348 12.89 -40.90 11.79
N LEU A 349 12.38 -42.01 12.34
CA LEU A 349 11.01 -42.47 12.04
C LEU A 349 9.97 -41.53 12.66
N ARG A 350 10.23 -40.96 13.83
CA ARG A 350 9.34 -39.95 14.43
C ARG A 350 9.31 -38.68 13.60
N LEU A 351 10.47 -38.20 13.14
CA LEU A 351 10.54 -37.02 12.28
C LEU A 351 9.93 -37.28 10.90
N LEU A 352 10.08 -38.49 10.36
CA LEU A 352 9.41 -38.91 9.12
C LEU A 352 7.89 -38.90 9.28
N ILE A 353 7.35 -39.43 10.39
CA ILE A 353 5.91 -39.35 10.68
C ILE A 353 5.47 -37.88 10.69
N VAL A 354 6.14 -37.03 11.47
CA VAL A 354 5.84 -35.60 11.56
C VAL A 354 5.94 -34.91 10.20
N SER A 355 6.84 -35.36 9.32
CA SER A 355 7.02 -34.81 7.97
C SER A 355 5.80 -34.98 7.05
N PHE A 356 4.85 -35.85 7.39
CA PHE A 356 3.60 -36.05 6.65
C PHE A 356 2.39 -35.38 7.30
N LEU A 357 2.55 -34.79 8.48
CA LEU A 357 1.44 -34.23 9.25
C LEU A 357 1.36 -32.71 9.11
N GLY A 358 0.13 -32.21 9.01
CA GLY A 358 -0.21 -30.79 9.18
C GLY A 358 -0.20 -30.38 10.65
N SER A 359 -0.46 -29.10 10.91
CA SER A 359 -0.38 -28.55 12.27
C SER A 359 -1.44 -29.10 13.24
N ASP A 360 -2.67 -29.35 12.77
CA ASP A 360 -3.73 -29.92 13.60
C ASP A 360 -3.40 -31.36 14.02
N ASP A 361 -2.92 -32.17 13.07
CA ASP A 361 -2.48 -33.54 13.34
C ASP A 361 -1.28 -33.59 14.26
N ILE A 362 -0.33 -32.66 14.10
CA ILE A 362 0.81 -32.53 15.02
C ILE A 362 0.33 -32.17 16.43
N THR A 363 -0.65 -31.28 16.57
CA THR A 363 -1.23 -30.90 17.87
C THR A 363 -1.89 -32.11 18.53
N ASN A 364 -2.68 -32.87 17.78
CA ASN A 364 -3.29 -34.11 18.25
C ASN A 364 -2.25 -35.17 18.63
N LEU A 365 -1.20 -35.32 17.82
CA LEU A 365 -0.10 -36.25 18.09
C LEU A 365 0.67 -35.88 19.36
N ARG A 366 0.90 -34.58 19.59
CA ARG A 366 1.53 -34.06 20.82
C ARG A 366 0.68 -34.31 22.06
N ALA A 367 -0.64 -34.25 21.93
CA ALA A 367 -1.56 -34.60 23.01
C ALA A 367 -1.59 -36.12 23.27
N ALA A 368 -1.43 -36.94 22.24
CA ALA A 368 -1.52 -38.40 22.33
C ALA A 368 -0.21 -39.08 22.77
N SER A 369 0.96 -38.49 22.49
CA SER A 369 2.27 -39.10 22.78
C SER A 369 3.31 -38.07 23.21
N ARG A 370 4.04 -38.39 24.28
CA ARG A 370 5.13 -37.54 24.82
C ARG A 370 6.33 -37.51 23.89
N ALA A 371 6.48 -38.51 23.01
CA ALA A 371 7.58 -38.61 22.07
C ALA A 371 7.65 -37.44 21.06
N PHE A 372 6.57 -36.65 20.92
CA PHE A 372 6.45 -35.57 19.96
C PHE A 372 6.30 -34.18 20.61
N THR A 373 6.38 -34.07 21.94
CA THR A 373 6.23 -32.75 22.60
C THR A 373 7.35 -31.77 22.22
N HIS A 374 8.55 -32.30 21.99
CA HIS A 374 9.75 -31.55 21.60
C HIS A 374 10.08 -31.80 20.12
N LEU A 375 9.53 -30.97 19.24
CA LEU A 375 9.81 -31.03 17.80
C LEU A 375 11.00 -30.13 17.43
N PRO A 376 11.86 -30.56 16.50
CA PRO A 376 12.94 -29.71 15.99
C PRO A 376 12.40 -28.42 15.38
N ASN A 377 13.20 -27.35 15.47
CA ASN A 377 12.87 -26.03 14.92
C ASN A 377 12.53 -26.09 13.41
N GLY A 378 13.17 -26.98 12.65
CA GLY A 378 12.89 -27.18 11.23
C GLY A 378 11.47 -27.68 10.92
N VAL A 379 10.81 -28.37 11.85
CA VAL A 379 9.39 -28.76 11.71
C VAL A 379 8.51 -27.52 11.73
N TRP A 380 8.79 -26.59 12.66
CA TRP A 380 8.05 -25.34 12.78
C TRP A 380 8.30 -24.40 11.61
N TYR A 381 9.54 -24.34 11.10
CA TYR A 381 9.82 -23.61 9.86
C TYR A 381 8.96 -24.11 8.71
N ARG A 382 8.90 -25.43 8.51
CA ARG A 382 8.05 -26.03 7.47
C ARG A 382 6.58 -25.66 7.67
N LEU A 383 6.06 -25.74 8.90
CA LEU A 383 4.68 -25.36 9.18
C LEU A 383 4.42 -23.87 8.93
N VAL A 384 5.35 -22.97 9.26
CA VAL A 384 5.23 -21.55 8.90
C VAL A 384 5.19 -21.38 7.38
N ARG A 385 6.05 -22.09 6.64
CA ARG A 385 6.07 -21.99 5.16
C ARG A 385 4.83 -22.59 4.49
N GLN A 386 4.23 -23.63 5.07
CA GLN A 386 3.05 -24.31 4.53
C GLN A 386 1.74 -23.66 4.97
N ASP A 387 1.61 -23.38 6.26
CA ASP A 387 0.40 -22.83 6.86
C ASP A 387 0.40 -21.30 6.91
N MET A 388 1.51 -20.63 6.53
CA MET A 388 1.64 -19.17 6.47
C MET A 388 2.44 -18.66 5.25
N PRO A 389 2.23 -19.14 4.00
CA PRO A 389 2.97 -18.65 2.81
C PRO A 389 2.89 -17.14 2.58
N TRP A 390 1.89 -16.43 3.10
CA TRP A 390 1.78 -14.97 3.06
C TRP A 390 2.67 -14.24 4.07
N LEU A 391 3.35 -14.96 4.97
CA LEU A 391 4.35 -14.38 5.87
C LEU A 391 5.68 -14.19 5.13
N PHE A 392 5.78 -13.11 4.35
CA PHE A 392 6.93 -12.80 3.50
C PHE A 392 8.26 -12.75 4.24
N GLU A 393 8.23 -12.40 5.52
CA GLU A 393 9.39 -12.31 6.40
C GLU A 393 10.08 -13.67 6.60
N ALA A 394 9.39 -14.78 6.30
CA ALA A 394 9.91 -16.15 6.35
C ALA A 394 10.48 -16.67 5.02
N TRP A 395 10.36 -15.90 3.93
CA TRP A 395 10.90 -16.24 2.61
C TRP A 395 12.31 -15.66 2.43
N ASP A 396 13.21 -16.04 3.33
CA ASP A 396 14.64 -15.76 3.23
C ASP A 396 15.16 -16.00 1.80
N GLU A 397 16.14 -15.21 1.32
CA GLU A 397 16.86 -15.13 0.01
C GLU A 397 16.23 -15.66 -1.32
N GLU A 398 15.29 -16.60 -1.28
CA GLU A 398 14.51 -17.23 -2.34
C GLU A 398 13.76 -16.22 -3.24
N ILE A 399 13.32 -15.08 -2.68
CA ILE A 399 12.65 -14.02 -3.45
C ILE A 399 13.27 -12.67 -3.14
N GLN A 400 13.95 -12.10 -4.14
CA GLN A 400 14.26 -10.69 -4.12
C GLN A 400 13.05 -9.89 -4.64
N HIS A 401 12.32 -9.30 -3.70
CA HIS A 401 11.24 -8.39 -4.02
C HIS A 401 11.34 -7.13 -3.16
N THR A 402 11.50 -6.00 -3.84
CA THR A 402 11.38 -4.66 -3.27
C THR A 402 9.99 -4.14 -3.63
N PRO A 403 9.19 -3.70 -2.64
CA PRO A 403 7.90 -3.11 -2.94
C PRO A 403 8.01 -1.95 -3.92
N SER A 404 7.02 -1.84 -4.80
CA SER A 404 6.96 -0.68 -5.69
C SER A 404 6.75 0.60 -4.88
N PHE A 405 7.31 1.71 -5.36
CA PHE A 405 7.04 3.06 -4.86
C PHE A 405 5.53 3.33 -4.67
N TRP A 406 4.72 2.89 -5.65
CA TRP A 406 3.27 3.04 -5.68
C TRP A 406 2.55 2.43 -4.48
N THR A 407 3.19 1.49 -3.77
CA THR A 407 2.59 0.79 -2.62
C THR A 407 2.59 1.61 -1.33
N THR A 408 3.40 2.66 -1.27
CA THR A 408 3.64 3.43 -0.04
C THR A 408 3.05 4.83 -0.04
N MET A 409 2.57 5.29 -1.20
CA MET A 409 2.11 6.66 -1.39
C MET A 409 0.69 6.73 -1.95
N THR A 410 -0.07 7.68 -1.45
CA THR A 410 -1.40 8.08 -1.95
C THR A 410 -1.27 9.13 -3.05
N ALA A 411 -2.27 9.32 -3.89
CA ALA A 411 -2.21 10.33 -4.96
C ALA A 411 -1.96 11.74 -4.42
N ASN A 412 -2.59 12.08 -3.30
CA ASN A 412 -2.40 13.36 -2.62
C ASN A 412 -0.97 13.55 -2.12
N GLU A 413 -0.34 12.49 -1.61
CA GLU A 413 1.04 12.55 -1.14
C GLU A 413 2.04 12.75 -2.27
N ILE A 414 1.83 12.09 -3.41
CA ILE A 414 2.76 12.24 -4.52
C ILE A 414 2.64 13.66 -5.08
N LYS A 415 1.42 14.21 -5.22
CA LYS A 415 1.20 15.63 -5.56
C LYS A 415 1.88 16.58 -4.57
N TYR A 416 1.75 16.33 -3.27
CA TYR A 416 2.39 17.16 -2.25
C TYR A 416 3.91 17.16 -2.40
N VAL A 417 4.51 15.98 -2.50
CA VAL A 417 5.96 15.85 -2.64
C VAL A 417 6.43 16.51 -3.94
N ASP A 418 5.68 16.38 -5.02
CA ASP A 418 5.99 17.03 -6.30
C ASP A 418 5.96 18.55 -6.21
N ASN A 419 4.88 19.13 -5.67
CA ASN A 419 4.76 20.58 -5.45
C ASN A 419 5.89 21.13 -4.58
N VAL A 420 6.24 20.40 -3.52
CA VAL A 420 7.38 20.78 -2.66
C VAL A 420 8.68 20.71 -3.46
N ARG A 421 8.92 19.64 -4.21
CA ARG A 421 10.11 19.50 -5.06
C ARG A 421 10.21 20.60 -6.11
N GLU A 422 9.11 20.99 -6.73
CA GLU A 422 9.06 22.10 -7.70
C GLU A 422 9.40 23.44 -7.02
N ARG A 423 8.86 23.70 -5.83
CA ARG A 423 9.21 24.89 -5.04
C ARG A 423 10.71 24.94 -4.73
N TYR A 424 11.29 23.84 -4.28
CA TYR A 424 12.73 23.79 -4.00
C TYR A 424 13.59 23.89 -5.28
N SER A 425 13.17 23.27 -6.39
CA SER A 425 13.82 23.43 -7.70
C SER A 425 13.89 24.89 -8.11
N THR A 426 12.79 25.62 -7.96
CA THR A 426 12.75 27.06 -8.27
C THR A 426 13.69 27.87 -7.39
N VAL A 427 13.75 27.58 -6.09
CA VAL A 427 14.71 28.25 -5.17
C VAL A 427 16.16 27.94 -5.57
N LEU A 428 16.50 26.67 -5.82
CA LEU A 428 17.86 26.26 -6.17
C LEU A 428 18.32 26.86 -7.50
N ARG A 429 17.43 26.97 -8.51
CA ARG A 429 17.71 27.66 -9.78
C ARG A 429 18.02 29.13 -9.58
N ASN A 430 17.26 29.80 -8.72
CA ASN A 430 17.47 31.22 -8.43
C ASN A 430 18.81 31.48 -7.71
N GLU A 431 19.25 30.54 -6.88
CA GLU A 431 20.53 30.60 -6.14
C GLU A 431 21.75 30.12 -6.95
N HIS A 432 21.60 29.79 -8.24
CA HIS A 432 22.67 29.28 -9.12
C HIS A 432 23.38 28.02 -8.57
N MET A 433 22.73 27.26 -7.69
CA MET A 433 23.18 25.95 -7.24
C MET A 433 22.86 24.93 -8.34
N GLY A 434 23.81 24.07 -8.70
CA GLY A 434 23.55 22.99 -9.67
C GLY A 434 22.45 22.07 -9.15
N GLU A 435 21.36 21.91 -9.91
CA GLU A 435 20.18 21.13 -9.49
C GLU A 435 20.44 19.61 -9.44
N ASP A 436 21.52 19.13 -10.06
CA ASP A 436 21.74 17.71 -10.33
C ASP A 436 21.90 16.90 -9.02
N GLY A 437 20.84 16.15 -8.69
CA GLY A 437 20.80 15.19 -7.58
C GLY A 437 20.51 15.78 -6.19
N ILE A 438 20.49 17.10 -6.01
CA ILE A 438 20.20 17.73 -4.70
C ILE A 438 18.77 17.44 -4.26
N LEU A 439 17.78 17.62 -5.15
CA LEU A 439 16.37 17.39 -4.83
C LEU A 439 16.08 15.92 -4.46
N ASP A 440 16.74 14.97 -5.13
CA ASP A 440 16.63 13.55 -4.82
C ASP A 440 17.23 13.20 -3.46
N HIS A 441 18.24 13.94 -3.02
CA HIS A 441 18.83 13.80 -1.69
C HIS A 441 17.96 14.44 -0.59
N LEU A 442 17.47 15.67 -0.82
CA LEU A 442 16.67 16.42 0.17
C LEU A 442 15.28 15.81 0.37
N LEU A 443 14.63 15.50 -0.75
CA LEU A 443 13.25 15.03 -0.83
C LEU A 443 13.16 13.70 -1.60
N PRO A 444 13.77 12.63 -1.06
CA PRO A 444 13.73 11.33 -1.71
C PRO A 444 12.29 10.83 -1.75
N TRP A 445 11.90 10.30 -2.91
CA TRP A 445 10.69 9.50 -3.02
C TRP A 445 10.76 8.34 -2.03
N GLN A 446 9.73 8.14 -1.21
CA GLN A 446 9.69 7.01 -0.28
C GLN A 446 9.56 5.72 -1.08
N ARG A 447 10.68 5.06 -1.35
CA ARG A 447 10.73 3.81 -2.14
C ARG A 447 10.66 2.53 -1.31
N ALA A 448 10.65 2.64 0.02
CA ALA A 448 10.73 1.48 0.90
C ALA A 448 9.63 1.47 1.96
N VAL A 449 8.97 0.33 2.11
CA VAL A 449 8.23 0.00 3.33
C VAL A 449 9.26 -0.11 4.45
N THR A 450 9.31 0.89 5.33
CA THR A 450 10.27 0.93 6.43
C THR A 450 10.06 -0.27 7.35
N GLY A 451 11.12 -1.06 7.60
CA GLY A 451 11.11 -2.09 8.64
C GLY A 451 10.71 -3.50 8.21
N GLN A 452 10.88 -3.88 6.93
CA GLN A 452 10.71 -5.28 6.53
C GLN A 452 11.79 -6.16 7.19
N ILE A 453 11.39 -6.92 8.20
CA ILE A 453 12.26 -7.87 8.89
C ILE A 453 12.38 -9.11 8.01
N LYS A 454 13.62 -9.53 7.73
CA LYS A 454 13.89 -10.86 7.18
C LYS A 454 14.33 -11.77 8.31
N LEU A 455 13.70 -12.93 8.44
CA LEU A 455 14.02 -13.92 9.46
C LEU A 455 15.04 -14.93 8.92
N PRO A 456 16.28 -14.96 9.44
CA PRO A 456 17.26 -15.95 8.99
C PRO A 456 16.82 -17.35 9.39
N LYS A 457 16.82 -18.28 8.44
CA LYS A 457 16.34 -19.65 8.67
C LYS A 457 17.03 -20.36 9.83
N ALA A 458 18.34 -20.16 9.98
CA ALA A 458 19.17 -20.88 10.94
C ALA A 458 19.03 -20.39 12.39
N THR A 459 18.81 -19.09 12.60
CA THR A 459 18.84 -18.47 13.94
C THR A 459 17.45 -18.15 14.50
N THR A 460 16.40 -18.18 13.66
CA THR A 460 15.04 -17.84 14.08
C THR A 460 14.39 -18.97 14.86
N ASN A 461 13.75 -18.65 15.99
CA ASN A 461 12.86 -19.58 16.72
C ASN A 461 11.50 -19.70 16.02
N TRP A 462 11.37 -20.66 15.10
CA TRP A 462 10.17 -20.84 14.28
C TRP A 462 8.96 -21.32 15.07
N HIS A 463 9.15 -22.04 16.18
CA HIS A 463 8.05 -22.37 17.08
C HIS A 463 7.41 -21.11 17.67
N GLN A 464 8.25 -20.18 18.14
CA GLN A 464 7.78 -18.90 18.66
C GLN A 464 7.09 -18.07 17.58
N VAL A 465 7.63 -17.98 16.36
CA VAL A 465 6.95 -17.31 15.23
C VAL A 465 5.55 -17.88 15.04
N TYR A 466 5.44 -19.21 14.92
CA TYR A 466 4.19 -19.89 14.65
C TYR A 466 3.13 -19.65 15.75
N VAL A 467 3.53 -19.84 17.02
CA VAL A 467 2.63 -19.67 18.17
C VAL A 467 2.24 -18.21 18.37
N GLN A 468 3.19 -17.27 18.24
CA GLN A 468 2.92 -15.86 18.46
C GLN A 468 2.00 -15.28 17.38
N ILE A 469 2.17 -15.66 16.11
CA ILE A 469 1.27 -15.22 15.05
C ILE A 469 -0.13 -15.79 15.26
N LYS A 470 -0.27 -17.10 15.50
CA LYS A 470 -1.59 -17.72 15.75
C LYS A 470 -2.26 -17.14 17.01
N GLY A 471 -1.50 -16.92 18.09
CA GLY A 471 -2.01 -16.37 19.34
C GLY A 471 -2.46 -14.91 19.23
N ASN A 472 -1.88 -14.13 18.32
CA ASN A 472 -2.21 -12.72 18.11
C ASN A 472 -3.04 -12.46 16.84
N TRP A 473 -3.56 -13.51 16.18
CA TRP A 473 -4.16 -13.42 14.85
C TRP A 473 -5.25 -12.33 14.73
N GLY A 474 -6.12 -12.21 15.73
CA GLY A 474 -7.19 -11.20 15.75
C GLY A 474 -6.68 -9.75 15.71
N ASN A 475 -5.48 -9.49 16.23
CA ASN A 475 -4.87 -8.16 16.28
C ASN A 475 -4.02 -7.85 15.04
N LEU A 476 -3.66 -8.85 14.23
CA LEU A 476 -2.80 -8.69 13.05
C LEU A 476 -3.64 -8.45 11.78
N LYS A 477 -4.44 -7.38 11.78
CA LYS A 477 -5.41 -7.10 10.70
C LYS A 477 -4.77 -7.03 9.32
N GLY A 478 -3.65 -6.32 9.16
CA GLY A 478 -2.92 -6.28 7.90
C GLY A 478 -2.44 -7.67 7.45
N LEU A 479 -2.04 -8.54 8.37
CA LEU A 479 -1.63 -9.91 8.03
C LEU A 479 -2.81 -10.80 7.63
N ARG A 480 -3.98 -10.61 8.25
CA ARG A 480 -5.25 -11.23 7.81
C ARG A 480 -5.61 -10.80 6.40
N ASN A 481 -5.50 -9.51 6.08
CA ASN A 481 -5.77 -9.03 4.71
C ASN A 481 -4.74 -9.58 3.72
N ARG A 482 -3.48 -9.65 4.13
CA ARG A 482 -2.39 -10.23 3.33
C ARG A 482 -2.67 -11.70 2.99
N GLN A 483 -3.18 -12.49 3.95
CA GLN A 483 -3.61 -13.87 3.68
C GLN A 483 -4.71 -13.92 2.62
N ARG A 484 -5.78 -13.14 2.80
CA ARG A 484 -6.89 -13.08 1.84
C ARG A 484 -6.39 -12.75 0.43
N ILE A 485 -5.61 -11.68 0.30
CA ILE A 485 -5.08 -11.26 -1.00
C ILE A 485 -4.16 -12.34 -1.57
N TRP A 486 -3.36 -13.00 -0.72
CA TRP A 486 -2.50 -14.10 -1.16
C TRP A 486 -3.32 -15.24 -1.79
N GLU A 487 -4.42 -15.64 -1.16
CA GLU A 487 -5.32 -16.68 -1.68
C GLU A 487 -5.96 -16.28 -3.01
N ASP A 488 -6.42 -15.03 -3.15
CA ASP A 488 -6.92 -14.49 -4.42
C ASP A 488 -5.81 -14.55 -5.51
N MET A 489 -4.57 -14.19 -5.17
CA MET A 489 -3.45 -14.20 -6.13
C MET A 489 -3.04 -15.61 -6.55
N GLU A 490 -3.11 -16.61 -5.66
CA GLU A 490 -2.85 -18.02 -6.00
C GLU A 490 -3.86 -18.52 -7.04
N GLU A 491 -5.14 -18.16 -6.87
CA GLU A 491 -6.18 -18.49 -7.84
C GLU A 491 -5.93 -17.79 -9.19
N ILE A 492 -5.56 -16.51 -9.17
CA ILE A 492 -5.17 -15.77 -10.38
C ILE A 492 -4.01 -16.47 -11.09
N ILE A 493 -2.95 -16.84 -10.38
CA ILE A 493 -1.78 -17.54 -10.95
C ILE A 493 -2.17 -18.88 -11.55
N ARG A 494 -3.06 -19.63 -10.89
CA ARG A 494 -3.61 -20.88 -11.44
C ARG A 494 -4.34 -20.63 -12.76
N ARG A 495 -5.14 -19.57 -12.85
CA ARG A 495 -5.87 -19.19 -14.07
C ARG A 495 -4.94 -18.67 -15.17
N ILE A 496 -3.91 -17.88 -14.85
CA ILE A 496 -2.87 -17.48 -15.81
C ILE A 496 -2.25 -18.72 -16.48
N ARG A 497 -1.82 -19.71 -15.69
CA ARG A 497 -1.26 -20.97 -16.21
C ARG A 497 -2.23 -21.72 -17.13
N LYS A 498 -3.53 -21.73 -16.81
CA LYS A 498 -4.58 -22.33 -17.65
C LYS A 498 -4.60 -21.67 -19.04
N TYR A 499 -4.57 -20.34 -19.12
CA TYR A 499 -4.65 -19.61 -20.40
C TYR A 499 -3.34 -19.59 -21.19
N GLU A 500 -2.18 -19.64 -20.52
CA GLU A 500 -0.88 -19.81 -21.18
C GLU A 500 -0.76 -21.18 -21.85
N ASN A 501 -1.20 -22.26 -21.18
CA ASN A 501 -1.14 -23.60 -21.75
C ASN A 501 -2.10 -23.78 -22.94
N GLN A 502 -3.26 -23.14 -22.92
CA GLN A 502 -4.22 -23.18 -24.03
C GLN A 502 -3.71 -22.45 -25.27
N SER A 503 -3.02 -21.32 -25.09
CA SER A 503 -2.41 -20.56 -26.19
C SER A 503 -1.15 -21.23 -26.76
N GLY A 504 -0.40 -21.98 -25.94
CA GLY A 504 0.70 -22.83 -26.40
C GLY A 504 0.25 -24.04 -27.22
N SER A 505 -0.88 -24.65 -26.88
CA SER A 505 -1.41 -25.82 -27.60
C SER A 505 -2.02 -25.47 -28.96
N ALA A 506 -2.50 -24.23 -29.15
CA ALA A 506 -3.04 -23.78 -30.44
C ALA A 506 -1.97 -23.47 -31.50
N ARG A 507 -0.72 -23.17 -31.09
CA ARG A 507 0.40 -22.96 -32.01
C ARG A 507 1.05 -24.25 -32.51
N GLY A 508 0.81 -25.39 -31.86
CA GLY A 508 1.40 -26.68 -32.24
C GLY A 508 0.62 -27.48 -33.29
N ASN A 509 -0.58 -27.04 -33.69
CA ASN A 509 -1.44 -27.78 -34.63
C ASN A 509 -1.52 -27.16 -36.04
N ASN A 510 -0.86 -26.02 -36.28
CA ASN A 510 -0.92 -25.33 -37.58
C ASN A 510 0.34 -25.53 -38.45
N ASP A 511 1.34 -26.30 -37.99
CA ASP A 511 2.57 -26.52 -38.75
C ASP A 511 2.58 -27.85 -39.56
N ASP A 512 1.50 -28.64 -39.51
CA ASP A 512 1.44 -29.97 -40.16
C ASP A 512 0.43 -30.10 -41.34
N GLU A 513 -0.27 -29.04 -41.75
CA GLU A 513 -1.28 -29.13 -42.85
C GLU A 513 -0.91 -28.44 -44.18
N ASP A 514 0.29 -27.86 -44.33
CA ASP A 514 0.72 -27.22 -45.60
C ASP A 514 1.83 -27.99 -46.36
N GLN A 515 1.87 -29.33 -46.21
CA GLN A 515 2.65 -30.21 -47.10
C GLN A 515 1.85 -31.44 -47.52
N ASP A 516 0.80 -31.23 -48.33
CA ASP A 516 0.40 -32.09 -49.46
C ASP A 516 -1.05 -31.79 -49.85
N SER A 517 -1.26 -30.95 -50.87
CA SER A 517 -2.32 -31.06 -51.92
C SER A 517 -2.28 -29.91 -52.91
#